data_AF-L8FMM6-F1
#
_entry.id   AF-L8FMM6-F1
#
_cell.length_a   1.000
_cell.length_b   1.000
_cell.length_c   1.000
_cell.angle_alpha   90.00
_cell.angle_beta   90.00
_cell.angle_gamma   90.00
#
_symmetry.space_group_name_H-M   'P 1'
#
loop_
_entity.id
_entity.type
_entity.pdbx_description
1 polymer ?
#
loop_
_entity_poly.entity_id
_entity_poly.type
_entity_poly.pdbx_seq_one_letter_code
_entity_poly.pdbx_strand_id
1 'polypeptide(L)'
;MPVPTPSGGLSAAFRVLCLRCLQAKARGIQSHNCVWSVASSKCGYCTAQHSACVPLPWFLGEEFAALHAAEEATPLIPTDVTAAATEANRVTLLAAQSVPKFHSEAEHDLYEAEHDLYEAEHDLYEEARATWAALESGLAQIRSPLRIGTANDSMSF
;
A
#
# COMPACT_ATOMS: atom_id res chain seq x y z
N MET A 1 3.10 -21.05 -10.95
CA MET A 1 2.87 -19.98 -11.95
C MET A 1 3.03 -18.64 -11.23
N PRO A 2 3.74 -17.65 -11.78
CA PRO A 2 3.83 -16.34 -11.13
C PRO A 2 2.44 -15.69 -11.15
N VAL A 3 1.98 -15.24 -10.00
CA VAL A 3 0.71 -14.52 -9.82
C VAL A 3 0.77 -13.22 -10.63
N PRO A 4 -0.22 -12.94 -11.50
CA PRO A 4 -0.23 -11.72 -12.29
C PRO A 4 -0.31 -10.51 -11.35
N THR A 5 0.48 -9.48 -11.67
CA THR A 5 0.48 -8.21 -10.96
C THR A 5 -0.83 -7.49 -11.28
N PRO A 6 -1.59 -6.99 -10.29
CA PRO A 6 -2.81 -6.24 -10.56
C PRO A 6 -2.51 -4.97 -11.38
N SER A 7 -3.47 -4.57 -12.20
CA SER A 7 -3.37 -3.45 -13.14
C SER A 7 -3.02 -2.15 -12.42
N GLY A 8 -1.82 -1.62 -12.69
CA GLY A 8 -1.28 -0.39 -12.06
C GLY A 8 -0.09 -0.63 -11.12
N GLY A 9 0.22 -1.88 -10.77
CA GLY A 9 1.34 -2.21 -9.89
C GLY A 9 2.70 -2.15 -10.59
N LEU A 10 3.60 -1.27 -10.12
CA LEU A 10 5.02 -1.31 -10.47
C LEU A 10 5.61 -2.67 -10.03
N SER A 11 5.89 -3.56 -10.98
CA SER A 11 6.44 -4.90 -10.74
C SER A 11 7.80 -4.93 -10.01
N ALA A 12 8.41 -3.76 -9.82
CA ALA A 12 9.60 -3.52 -9.00
C ALA A 12 9.31 -3.04 -7.57
N ALA A 13 8.16 -2.37 -7.31
CA ALA A 13 7.82 -1.78 -6.01
C ALA A 13 7.35 -2.81 -4.97
N PHE A 14 6.75 -3.92 -5.41
CA PHE A 14 6.37 -5.04 -4.51
C PHE A 14 7.55 -5.98 -4.15
N ARG A 15 8.78 -5.66 -4.59
CA ARG A 15 10.00 -6.42 -4.28
C ARG A 15 10.89 -5.74 -3.24
N VAL A 16 10.29 -4.96 -2.33
CA VAL A 16 11.04 -4.28 -1.26
C VAL A 16 11.10 -5.13 0.01
N LEU A 17 10.01 -5.84 0.37
CA LEU A 17 9.95 -6.67 1.57
C LEU A 17 9.08 -7.93 1.40
N CYS A 18 9.52 -9.08 1.92
CA CYS A 18 8.71 -10.32 1.94
C CYS A 18 8.11 -10.54 3.34
N LEU A 19 7.07 -11.35 3.46
CA LEU A 19 6.40 -11.59 4.74
C LEU A 19 7.33 -12.16 5.82
N ARG A 20 8.27 -13.03 5.43
CA ARG A 20 9.28 -13.57 6.36
C ARG A 20 10.23 -12.49 6.87
N CYS A 21 10.59 -11.55 6.00
CA CYS A 21 11.42 -10.40 6.36
C CYS A 21 10.67 -9.45 7.28
N LEU A 22 9.39 -9.18 6.99
CA LEU A 22 8.52 -8.40 7.87
C LEU A 22 8.47 -9.01 9.27
N GLN A 23 8.24 -10.32 9.37
CA GLN A 23 8.23 -11.05 10.63
C GLN A 23 9.58 -10.98 11.36
N ALA A 24 10.71 -11.00 10.63
CA ALA A 24 12.03 -10.85 11.23
C ALA A 24 12.24 -9.43 11.79
N LYS A 25 11.78 -8.39 11.07
CA LYS A 25 11.77 -6.99 11.53
C LYS A 25 10.92 -6.80 12.78
N ALA A 26 9.71 -7.36 12.79
CA ALA A 26 8.82 -7.34 13.96
C ALA A 26 9.46 -7.97 15.21
N ARG A 27 10.41 -8.90 15.03
CA ARG A 27 11.18 -9.52 16.12
C ARG A 27 12.44 -8.72 16.51
N GLY A 28 12.66 -7.55 15.92
CA GLY A 28 13.82 -6.69 16.20
C GLY A 28 15.17 -7.23 15.69
N ILE A 29 15.16 -8.22 14.78
CA ILE A 29 16.40 -8.78 14.24
C ILE A 29 16.96 -7.79 13.22
N GLN A 30 18.05 -7.07 13.48
CA GLN A 30 18.49 -5.95 12.61
C GLN A 30 19.33 -6.34 11.37
N SER A 31 19.74 -7.60 11.22
CA SER A 31 20.73 -8.03 10.20
C SER A 31 20.14 -8.60 8.89
N HIS A 32 19.03 -8.08 8.40
CA HIS A 32 18.36 -8.66 7.22
C HIS A 32 18.53 -7.78 5.97
N ASN A 33 19.37 -8.25 5.03
CA ASN A 33 19.31 -7.81 3.65
C ASN A 33 18.08 -8.45 2.98
N CYS A 34 16.93 -7.79 3.10
CA CYS A 34 15.72 -8.12 2.35
C CYS A 34 15.77 -7.59 0.91
N VAL A 35 16.98 -7.40 0.39
CA VAL A 35 17.25 -7.01 -0.98
C VAL A 35 17.01 -8.22 -1.88
N TRP A 36 16.16 -8.05 -2.87
CA TRP A 36 16.07 -8.99 -4.00
C TRP A 36 17.22 -8.74 -4.95
N SER A 37 17.88 -9.82 -5.40
CA SER A 37 18.76 -9.71 -6.56
C SER A 37 17.94 -9.82 -7.84
N VAL A 38 18.37 -9.12 -8.89
CA VAL A 38 17.72 -9.19 -10.23
C VAL A 38 17.74 -10.61 -10.79
N ALA A 39 18.70 -11.43 -10.35
CA ALA A 39 18.87 -12.82 -10.77
C ALA A 39 18.08 -13.84 -9.91
N SER A 40 17.37 -13.43 -8.86
CA SER A 40 16.72 -14.33 -7.91
C SER A 40 15.25 -13.98 -7.68
N SER A 41 14.42 -15.01 -7.57
CA SER A 41 13.05 -14.88 -7.05
C SER A 41 13.00 -14.74 -5.52
N LYS A 42 14.13 -14.85 -4.84
CA LYS A 42 14.27 -14.78 -3.37
C LYS A 42 15.11 -13.59 -2.93
N CYS A 43 14.72 -12.97 -1.81
CA CYS A 43 15.56 -12.00 -1.11
C CYS A 43 16.79 -12.68 -0.46
N GLY A 44 17.81 -11.89 -0.11
CA GLY A 44 19.03 -12.38 0.54
C GLY A 44 18.74 -13.18 1.81
N TYR A 45 17.81 -12.72 2.65
CA TYR A 45 17.38 -13.41 3.87
C TYR A 45 16.80 -14.80 3.61
N CYS A 46 15.81 -14.92 2.71
CA CYS A 46 15.20 -16.21 2.39
C CYS A 46 16.17 -17.16 1.70
N THR A 47 17.09 -16.63 0.90
CA THR A 47 18.17 -17.40 0.27
C THR A 47 19.08 -18.01 1.31
N ALA A 48 19.55 -17.23 2.30
CA ALA A 48 20.41 -17.71 3.38
C ALA A 48 19.73 -18.79 4.25
N GLN A 49 18.39 -18.77 4.34
CA GLN A 49 17.61 -19.78 5.08
C GLN A 49 17.11 -20.94 4.23
N HIS A 50 17.51 -21.03 2.95
CA HIS A 50 17.00 -22.03 2.00
C HIS A 50 15.46 -22.10 1.92
N SER A 51 14.79 -20.98 2.16
CA SER A 51 13.32 -20.90 2.23
C SER A 51 12.74 -20.20 1.00
N ALA A 52 11.44 -20.37 0.74
CA ALA A 52 10.74 -19.59 -0.26
C ALA A 52 10.41 -18.19 0.30
N CYS A 53 10.47 -17.17 -0.56
CA CYS A 53 9.87 -15.88 -0.23
C CYS A 53 8.35 -16.00 -0.29
N VAL A 54 7.69 -15.37 0.66
CA VAL A 54 6.24 -15.22 0.68
C VAL A 54 5.94 -13.75 0.38
N PRO A 55 5.17 -13.44 -0.67
CA PRO A 55 4.74 -12.07 -0.96
C PRO A 55 4.01 -11.46 0.22
N LEU A 56 4.07 -10.13 0.36
CA LEU A 56 3.21 -9.46 1.33
C LEU A 56 1.75 -9.51 0.84
N PRO A 57 0.79 -9.80 1.74
CA PRO A 57 -0.62 -9.70 1.40
C PRO A 57 -1.00 -8.27 0.96
N TRP A 58 -1.91 -8.18 -0.01
CA TRP A 58 -2.34 -6.90 -0.61
C TRP A 58 -2.98 -5.94 0.42
N PHE A 59 -3.69 -6.48 1.42
CA PHE A 59 -4.38 -5.70 2.46
C PHE A 59 -3.44 -4.96 3.43
N LEU A 60 -2.12 -5.19 3.35
CA LEU A 60 -1.14 -4.50 4.20
C LEU A 60 -0.74 -3.12 3.66
N GLY A 61 -1.44 -2.55 2.68
CA GLY A 61 -1.07 -1.31 2.02
C GLY A 61 -0.69 -0.17 2.99
N GLU A 62 -1.57 0.15 3.94
CA GLU A 62 -1.35 1.22 4.93
C GLU A 62 -0.17 0.91 5.87
N GLU A 63 -0.14 -0.31 6.43
CA GLU A 63 0.91 -0.71 7.36
C GLU A 63 2.28 -0.81 6.71
N PHE A 64 2.31 -1.21 5.44
CA PHE A 64 3.52 -1.22 4.63
C PHE A 64 3.99 0.20 4.32
N ALA A 65 3.08 1.13 4.01
CA ALA A 65 3.44 2.54 3.82
C ALA A 65 4.02 3.15 5.11
N ALA A 66 3.44 2.85 6.27
CA ALA A 66 3.96 3.28 7.57
C ALA A 66 5.36 2.70 7.85
N LEU A 67 5.57 1.42 7.55
CA LEU A 67 6.89 0.78 7.66
C LEU A 67 7.91 1.43 6.72
N HIS A 68 7.55 1.67 5.46
CA HIS A 68 8.43 2.32 4.49
C HIS A 68 8.81 3.73 4.92
N ALA A 69 7.84 4.51 5.41
CA ALA A 69 8.09 5.86 5.94
C ALA A 69 9.04 5.83 7.15
N ALA A 70 8.91 4.85 8.04
CA ALA A 70 9.83 4.67 9.16
C ALA A 70 11.26 4.28 8.70
N GLU A 71 11.39 3.53 7.61
CA GLU A 71 12.68 3.15 7.02
C GLU A 71 13.36 4.31 6.27
N GLU A 72 12.59 5.20 5.66
CA GLU A 72 13.09 6.40 4.97
C GLU A 72 13.33 7.61 5.90
N ALA A 73 12.87 7.52 7.15
CA ALA A 73 13.02 8.58 8.13
C ALA A 73 14.50 8.92 8.37
N THR A 74 14.79 10.22 8.48
CA THR A 74 16.12 10.74 8.80
C THR A 74 16.04 11.65 10.03
N PRO A 75 16.68 11.30 11.17
CA PRO A 75 17.51 10.12 11.38
C PRO A 75 16.69 8.82 11.43
N LEU A 76 17.30 7.71 11.01
CA LEU A 76 16.68 6.38 11.10
C LEU A 76 16.54 5.97 12.57
N ILE A 77 15.32 5.69 13.02
CA ILE A 77 15.02 5.26 14.39
C ILE A 77 14.63 3.77 14.39
N PRO A 78 15.52 2.85 14.82
CA PRO A 78 15.27 1.40 14.74
C PRO A 78 14.03 0.93 15.51
N THR A 79 13.67 1.62 16.59
CA THR A 79 12.46 1.31 17.38
C THR A 79 11.20 1.55 16.57
N ASP A 80 11.17 2.59 15.74
CA ASP A 80 9.99 2.97 14.96
C ASP A 80 9.77 2.00 13.81
N VAL A 81 10.85 1.58 13.14
CA VAL A 81 10.82 0.49 12.14
C VAL A 81 10.30 -0.81 12.76
N THR A 82 10.77 -1.15 13.98
CA THR A 82 10.32 -2.35 14.69
C THR A 82 8.84 -2.24 15.07
N ALA A 83 8.38 -1.08 15.52
CA ALA A 83 6.99 -0.83 15.89
C ALA A 83 6.07 -0.95 14.67
N ALA A 84 6.39 -0.30 13.56
CA ALA A 84 5.64 -0.39 12.31
C ALA A 84 5.61 -1.83 11.77
N ALA A 85 6.74 -2.54 11.79
CA ALA A 85 6.79 -3.94 11.40
C ALA A 85 5.96 -4.85 12.31
N THR A 86 5.91 -4.54 13.62
CA THR A 86 5.09 -5.27 14.59
C THR A 86 3.62 -5.09 14.29
N GLU A 87 3.20 -3.88 13.93
CA GLU A 87 1.81 -3.59 13.58
C GLU A 87 1.39 -4.28 12.28
N ALA A 88 2.18 -4.15 11.21
CA ALA A 88 1.94 -4.89 9.96
C ALA A 88 1.87 -6.41 10.18
N ASN A 89 2.73 -6.95 11.05
CA ASN A 89 2.68 -8.38 11.42
C ASN A 89 1.41 -8.72 12.23
N ARG A 90 0.96 -7.83 13.13
CA ARG A 90 -0.29 -7.99 13.88
C ARG A 90 -1.49 -8.06 12.93
N VAL A 91 -1.59 -7.14 11.98
CA VAL A 91 -2.65 -7.11 10.96
C VAL A 91 -2.63 -8.40 10.12
N THR A 92 -1.44 -8.85 9.70
CA THR A 92 -1.29 -10.14 8.99
C THR A 92 -1.87 -11.30 9.81
N LEU A 93 -1.53 -11.38 11.10
CA LEU A 93 -1.99 -12.46 11.97
C LEU A 93 -3.49 -12.40 12.22
N LEU A 94 -4.06 -11.21 12.36
CA LEU A 94 -5.50 -11.03 12.50
C LEU A 94 -6.24 -11.44 11.24
N ALA A 95 -5.77 -10.98 10.07
CA ALA A 95 -6.34 -11.37 8.79
C ALA A 95 -6.31 -12.90 8.61
N ALA A 96 -5.19 -13.55 8.93
CA ALA A 96 -5.07 -15.00 8.88
C ALA A 96 -6.04 -15.73 9.84
N GLN A 97 -6.39 -15.12 10.96
CA GLN A 97 -7.37 -15.66 11.91
C GLN A 97 -8.82 -15.40 11.49
N SER A 98 -9.07 -14.32 10.74
CA SER A 98 -10.40 -13.95 10.26
C SER A 98 -10.78 -14.62 8.95
N VAL A 99 -9.84 -15.25 8.23
CA VAL A 99 -10.18 -16.04 7.03
C VAL A 99 -11.18 -17.13 7.42
N PRO A 100 -12.38 -17.16 6.81
CA PRO A 100 -13.35 -18.21 7.05
C PRO A 100 -12.72 -19.59 6.82
N LYS A 101 -13.08 -20.56 7.64
CA LYS A 101 -12.74 -21.96 7.34
C LYS A 101 -13.64 -22.41 6.21
N PHE A 102 -13.04 -22.67 5.05
CA PHE A 102 -13.74 -23.24 3.92
C PHE A 102 -13.84 -24.76 4.08
N HIS A 103 -15.01 -25.31 3.81
CA HIS A 103 -15.29 -26.75 3.85
C HIS A 103 -15.11 -27.39 2.46
N SER A 104 -14.92 -26.58 1.42
CA SER A 104 -14.62 -27.02 0.06
C SER A 104 -13.87 -25.96 -0.75
N GLU A 105 -13.23 -26.39 -1.85
CA GLU A 105 -12.59 -25.50 -2.82
C GLU A 105 -13.60 -24.56 -3.48
N ALA A 106 -14.81 -25.03 -3.77
CA ALA A 106 -15.88 -24.18 -4.32
C ALA A 106 -16.32 -23.04 -3.38
N GLU A 107 -16.32 -23.28 -2.06
CA GLU A 107 -16.59 -22.21 -1.07
C GLU A 107 -15.46 -21.17 -1.05
N HIS A 108 -14.20 -21.62 -1.20
CA HIS A 108 -13.06 -20.73 -1.30
C HIS A 108 -13.10 -19.90 -2.59
N ASP A 109 -13.38 -20.52 -3.74
CA ASP A 109 -13.49 -19.85 -5.04
C ASP A 109 -14.61 -18.79 -5.04
N LEU A 110 -15.75 -19.09 -4.40
CA LEU A 110 -16.83 -18.13 -4.23
C LEU A 110 -16.41 -16.92 -3.37
N TYR A 111 -15.68 -17.18 -2.29
CA TYR A 111 -15.15 -16.11 -1.44
C TYR A 111 -14.13 -15.25 -2.18
N GLU A 112 -13.22 -15.84 -2.96
CA GLU A 112 -12.29 -15.09 -3.80
C GLU A 112 -13.03 -14.26 -4.86
N ALA A 113 -14.05 -14.82 -5.53
CA ALA A 113 -14.84 -14.09 -6.51
C ALA A 113 -15.65 -12.93 -5.90
N GLU A 114 -16.19 -13.13 -4.70
CA GLU A 114 -16.86 -12.06 -3.94
C GLU A 114 -15.87 -10.95 -3.55
N HIS A 115 -14.66 -11.34 -3.15
CA HIS A 115 -13.60 -10.41 -2.82
C HIS A 115 -13.16 -9.57 -4.03
N ASP A 116 -12.93 -10.21 -5.19
CA ASP A 116 -12.58 -9.52 -6.43
C ASP A 116 -13.66 -8.51 -6.85
N LEU A 117 -14.94 -8.85 -6.65
CA LEU A 117 -16.06 -7.94 -6.90
C LEU A 117 -16.02 -6.72 -5.96
N TYR A 118 -15.74 -6.95 -4.68
CA TYR A 118 -15.64 -5.88 -3.68
C TYR A 118 -14.49 -4.91 -3.99
N GLU A 119 -13.33 -5.43 -4.42
CA GLU A 119 -12.18 -4.61 -4.82
C GLU A 119 -12.52 -3.72 -6.03
N ALA A 120 -13.17 -4.29 -7.05
CA ALA A 120 -13.62 -3.51 -8.20
C ALA A 120 -14.65 -2.42 -7.84
N GLU A 121 -15.56 -2.71 -6.91
CA GLU A 121 -16.51 -1.73 -6.39
C GLU A 121 -15.81 -0.61 -5.61
N HIS A 122 -14.83 -0.95 -4.78
CA HIS A 122 -14.04 0.00 -4.03
C HIS A 122 -13.25 0.96 -4.93
N ASP A 123 -12.61 0.44 -5.98
CA ASP A 123 -11.87 1.26 -6.96
C ASP A 123 -12.79 2.26 -7.67
N LEU A 124 -13.98 1.82 -8.08
CA LEU A 124 -15.00 2.69 -8.68
C LEU A 124 -15.45 3.79 -7.70
N TYR A 125 -15.62 3.44 -6.43
CA TYR A 125 -15.99 4.41 -5.41
C TYR A 125 -14.92 5.47 -5.17
N GLU A 126 -13.64 5.07 -5.07
CA GLU A 126 -12.53 6.01 -4.91
C GLU A 126 -12.33 6.89 -6.15
N GLU A 127 -12.53 6.36 -7.37
CA GLU A 127 -12.53 7.16 -8.59
C GLU A 127 -13.67 8.19 -8.61
N ALA A 128 -14.89 7.78 -8.22
CA ALA A 128 -16.02 8.69 -8.11
C ALA A 128 -15.76 9.79 -7.07
N ARG A 129 -15.16 9.44 -5.93
CA ARG A 129 -14.77 10.38 -4.88
C ARG A 129 -13.72 11.37 -5.37
N ALA A 130 -12.69 10.91 -6.08
CA ALA A 130 -11.66 11.78 -6.64
C ALA A 130 -12.27 12.74 -7.69
N THR A 131 -13.18 12.25 -8.53
CA THR A 131 -13.91 13.06 -9.52
C THR A 131 -14.76 14.13 -8.84
N TRP A 132 -15.46 13.77 -7.76
CA TRP A 132 -16.27 14.71 -6.99
C TRP A 132 -15.40 15.80 -6.35
N ALA A 133 -14.27 15.44 -5.75
CA ALA A 133 -13.33 16.40 -5.18
C ALA A 133 -12.77 17.37 -6.26
N ALA A 134 -12.50 16.86 -7.46
CA ALA A 134 -12.06 17.68 -8.59
C ALA A 134 -13.15 18.67 -9.06
N LEU A 135 -14.41 18.22 -9.12
CA LEU A 135 -15.55 19.09 -9.45
C LEU A 135 -15.77 20.17 -8.40
N GLU A 136 -15.74 19.83 -7.11
CA GLU A 136 -15.86 20.80 -6.02
C GLU A 136 -14.74 21.85 -6.07
N SER A 137 -13.49 21.41 -6.31
CA SER A 137 -12.35 22.30 -6.51
C SER A 137 -12.54 23.21 -7.72
N GLY A 138 -12.97 22.67 -8.87
CA GLY A 138 -13.26 23.45 -10.08
C GLY A 138 -14.37 24.49 -9.87
N LEU A 139 -15.45 24.11 -9.17
CA LEU A 139 -16.52 25.03 -8.80
C LEU A 139 -16.05 26.13 -7.85
N ALA A 140 -15.19 25.80 -6.88
CA ALA A 140 -14.58 26.79 -5.98
C ALA A 140 -13.68 27.79 -6.73
N GLN A 141 -12.96 27.34 -7.76
CA GLN A 141 -12.16 28.20 -8.64
C GLN A 141 -13.03 29.15 -9.48
N ILE A 142 -14.14 28.66 -10.04
CA ILE A 142 -15.10 29.50 -10.80
C ILE A 142 -15.79 30.52 -9.89
N ARG A 143 -16.05 30.17 -8.63
CA ARG A 143 -16.68 31.06 -7.63
C ARG A 143 -15.70 32.05 -7.00
N SER A 144 -14.39 31.83 -7.13
CA SER A 144 -13.36 32.79 -6.74
C SER A 144 -13.37 33.93 -7.77
N PRO A 145 -13.54 35.20 -7.35
CA PRO A 145 -14.44 36.13 -8.01
C PRO A 145 -14.08 36.49 -9.45
N LEU A 146 -15.13 36.64 -10.26
CA LEU A 146 -15.28 37.67 -11.29
C LEU A 146 -14.77 39.03 -10.73
N ARG A 147 -13.46 39.23 -10.67
CA ARG A 147 -12.84 40.56 -10.62
C ARG A 147 -12.97 41.15 -12.01
N ILE A 148 -14.20 41.50 -12.39
CA ILE A 148 -14.44 42.46 -13.45
C ILE A 148 -13.81 43.76 -12.94
N GLY A 149 -12.66 44.12 -13.49
CA GLY A 149 -11.97 45.35 -13.17
C GLY A 149 -12.83 46.54 -13.59
N THR A 150 -13.40 47.25 -12.62
CA THR A 150 -13.73 48.66 -12.81
C THR A 150 -12.49 49.47 -12.47
N ALA A 151 -11.52 49.46 -13.38
CA ALA A 151 -10.52 50.51 -13.45
C ALA A 151 -11.20 51.74 -14.07
N ASN A 152 -11.85 52.56 -13.24
CA ASN A 152 -12.16 53.92 -13.62
C ASN A 152 -10.96 54.80 -13.23
N ASP A 153 -10.17 55.11 -14.25
CA ASP A 153 -9.32 56.30 -14.31
C ASP A 153 -10.11 57.54 -13.89
N SER A 154 -9.55 58.33 -12.98
CA SER A 154 -9.89 59.74 -12.70
C SER A 154 -8.77 60.30 -11.83
N MET A 155 -7.59 60.56 -12.41
CA MET A 155 -7.16 61.86 -12.94
C MET A 155 -6.95 62.91 -11.85
N SER A 156 -5.67 63.16 -11.60
CA SER A 156 -5.10 64.23 -10.80
C SER A 156 -5.57 65.61 -11.29
N PHE A 157 -5.88 66.51 -10.36
CA PHE A 157 -5.47 67.93 -10.36
C PHE A 157 -5.45 68.42 -8.91
#